data_AF-A0A843JJF2-F1
#
_entry.id   AF-A0A843JJF2-F1
#
_cell.length_a   1.000
_cell.length_b   1.000
_cell.length_c   1.000
_cell.angle_alpha   90.00
_cell.angle_beta   90.00
_cell.angle_gamma   90.00
#
_symmetry.space_group_name_H-M   'P 1'
#
loop_
_entity.id
_entity.type
_entity.pdbx_description
1 polymer ?
#
loop_
_entity_poly.entity_id
_entity_poly.type
_entity_poly.pdbx_seq_one_letter_code
_entity_poly.pdbx_strand_id
1 'polypeptide(L)'
;FVVNKGLAEMKGLPETPYPHTDTQLISKIVSGQKGSMRVLPMKDKLSDEMTKLVTDRPEGCTAGVFGMISRRYAAGNKLPVEYVFNGFESCASDCLKGKDSILICDEDCLNLVEKKIDALKWFGTNIQFTIL
;
A
#
# COMPACT_ATOMS: atom_id res chain seq x y z
N PHE A 1 21.97 14.43 -3.41
CA PHE A 1 21.01 15.55 -3.51
C PHE A 1 20.61 15.94 -4.94
N VAL A 2 21.35 15.57 -6.00
CA VAL A 2 21.01 15.88 -7.41
C VAL A 2 19.82 15.06 -7.96
N VAL A 3 19.62 13.84 -7.46
CA VAL A 3 18.61 12.90 -7.97
C VAL A 3 17.19 13.46 -7.86
N ASN A 4 16.80 14.01 -6.71
CA ASN A 4 15.44 14.52 -6.53
C ASN A 4 15.15 15.76 -7.39
N LYS A 5 16.14 16.63 -7.59
CA LYS A 5 16.02 17.76 -8.51
C LYS A 5 15.76 17.29 -9.94
N GLY A 6 16.53 16.31 -10.43
CA GLY A 6 16.31 15.71 -11.75
C GLY A 6 14.92 15.06 -11.88
N LEU A 7 14.46 14.32 -10.86
CA LEU A 7 13.12 13.71 -10.87
C LEU A 7 11.99 14.75 -10.88
N ALA A 8 12.15 15.83 -10.13
CA ALA A 8 11.20 16.94 -10.08
C ALA A 8 11.07 17.62 -11.45
N GLU A 9 12.20 17.92 -12.10
CA GLU A 9 12.26 18.49 -13.45
C GLU A 9 11.62 17.57 -14.49
N MET A 10 11.89 16.26 -14.45
CA MET A 10 11.33 15.28 -15.40
C MET A 10 9.80 15.17 -15.34
N LYS A 11 9.19 15.33 -14.17
CA LYS A 11 7.73 15.23 -13.99
C LYS A 11 7.02 16.59 -13.89
N GLY A 12 7.74 17.70 -13.93
CA GLY A 12 7.17 19.03 -13.69
C GLY A 12 6.59 19.18 -12.28
N LEU A 13 7.17 18.47 -11.30
CA LEU A 13 6.75 18.51 -9.90
C LEU A 13 7.68 19.44 -9.09
N PRO A 14 7.23 19.96 -7.94
CA PRO A 14 8.12 20.67 -7.04
C PRO A 14 9.24 19.75 -6.54
N GLU A 15 10.44 20.32 -6.35
CA GLU A 15 11.56 19.59 -5.77
C GLU A 15 11.19 19.07 -4.37
N THR A 16 10.54 19.89 -3.55
CA THR A 16 10.05 19.51 -2.23
C THR A 16 8.60 19.01 -2.27
N PRO A 17 8.20 18.04 -1.40
CA PRO A 17 9.02 17.39 -0.37
C PRO A 17 10.02 16.35 -0.93
N TYR A 18 11.12 16.13 -0.20
CA TYR A 18 12.09 15.08 -0.52
C TYR A 18 11.55 13.71 -0.08
N PRO A 19 11.63 12.66 -0.92
CA PRO A 19 11.14 11.34 -0.55
C PRO A 19 12.01 10.72 0.54
N HIS A 20 11.37 10.20 1.58
CA HIS A 20 11.99 9.50 2.71
C HIS A 20 11.63 8.01 2.76
N THR A 21 10.69 7.56 1.93
CA THR A 21 10.32 6.14 1.76
C THR A 21 10.43 5.71 0.31
N ASP A 22 10.54 4.41 0.08
CA ASP A 22 10.56 3.82 -1.26
C ASP A 22 9.30 4.17 -2.05
N THR A 23 8.12 4.10 -1.40
CA THR A 23 6.85 4.48 -2.03
C THR A 23 6.80 5.95 -2.46
N GLN A 24 7.35 6.87 -1.66
CA GLN A 24 7.43 8.28 -2.04
C GLN A 24 8.38 8.50 -3.23
N LEU A 25 9.51 7.79 -3.26
CA LEU A 25 10.45 7.84 -4.37
C LEU A 25 9.82 7.27 -5.65
N ILE A 26 9.20 6.10 -5.55
CA ILE A 26 8.52 5.42 -6.67
C ILE A 26 7.36 6.28 -7.20
N SER A 27 6.61 6.95 -6.33
CA SER A 27 5.56 7.89 -6.74
C SER A 27 6.11 9.00 -7.64
N LYS A 28 7.30 9.54 -7.33
CA LYS A 28 7.95 10.55 -8.16
C LYS A 28 8.46 10.00 -9.50
N ILE A 29 8.84 8.72 -9.57
CA ILE A 29 9.45 8.12 -10.77
C ILE A 29 8.40 7.53 -11.72
N VAL A 30 7.45 6.76 -11.20
CA VAL A 30 6.61 5.87 -12.03
C VAL A 30 5.45 6.63 -12.65
N SER A 31 5.32 6.57 -13.97
CA SER A 31 4.19 7.08 -14.75
C SER A 31 3.16 5.96 -15.07
N GLY A 32 2.07 6.29 -15.77
CA GLY A 32 1.06 5.31 -16.19
C GLY A 32 -0.04 5.04 -15.16
N GLN A 33 -0.97 4.16 -15.55
CA GLN A 33 -2.14 3.79 -14.77
C GLN A 33 -1.74 3.13 -13.44
N LYS A 34 -2.44 3.50 -12.37
CA LYS A 34 -2.22 2.97 -11.02
C LYS A 34 -3.24 1.89 -10.71
N GLY A 35 -2.81 0.93 -9.91
CA GLY A 35 -3.72 -0.03 -9.29
C GLY A 35 -4.49 0.61 -8.15
N SER A 36 -5.35 -0.19 -7.54
CA SER A 36 -6.18 0.16 -6.40
C SER A 36 -5.82 -0.67 -5.17
N MET A 37 -5.97 -0.06 -4.00
CA MET A 37 -5.75 -0.72 -2.71
C MET A 37 -7.07 -0.96 -1.99
N ARG A 38 -7.37 -2.22 -1.68
CA ARG A 38 -8.48 -2.58 -0.78
C ARG A 38 -7.94 -2.74 0.64
N VAL A 39 -8.45 -1.96 1.58
CA VAL A 39 -8.02 -2.00 2.98
C VAL A 39 -9.05 -2.78 3.79
N LEU A 40 -8.61 -3.85 4.44
CA LEU A 40 -9.42 -4.71 5.30
C LEU A 40 -9.03 -4.44 6.76
N PRO A 41 -9.76 -3.55 7.49
CA PRO A 41 -9.52 -3.32 8.89
C PRO A 41 -9.86 -4.56 9.72
N MET A 42 -9.02 -4.87 10.70
CA MET A 42 -9.13 -6.03 11.57
C MET A 42 -9.02 -5.58 13.03
N LYS A 43 -10.02 -5.91 13.84
CA LYS A 43 -9.96 -5.74 15.31
C LYS A 43 -9.20 -6.90 15.93
N ASP A 44 -9.92 -8.02 16.12
CA ASP A 44 -9.45 -9.07 17.03
C ASP A 44 -9.25 -10.40 16.32
N LYS A 45 -9.91 -10.64 15.20
CA LYS A 45 -9.90 -11.90 14.45
C LYS A 45 -10.08 -11.66 12.95
N LEU A 46 -9.58 -12.59 12.17
CA LEU A 46 -9.87 -12.68 10.75
C LEU A 46 -11.26 -13.28 10.55
N SER A 47 -12.13 -12.60 9.80
CA SER A 47 -13.43 -13.18 9.43
C SER A 47 -13.29 -14.14 8.25
N ASP A 48 -14.25 -15.04 8.09
CA ASP A 48 -14.30 -15.93 6.93
C ASP A 48 -14.43 -15.12 5.63
N GLU A 49 -15.13 -13.99 5.67
CA GLU A 49 -15.25 -13.06 4.54
C GLU A 49 -13.91 -12.43 4.17
N MET A 50 -13.13 -11.96 5.14
CA MET A 50 -11.78 -11.43 4.89
C MET A 50 -10.87 -12.52 4.31
N THR A 51 -10.95 -13.74 4.85
CA THR A 51 -10.18 -14.89 4.36
C THR A 51 -10.53 -15.19 2.91
N LYS A 52 -11.82 -15.18 2.59
CA LYS A 52 -12.34 -15.39 1.24
C LYS A 52 -11.90 -14.30 0.29
N LEU A 53 -11.99 -13.02 0.68
CA LEU A 53 -11.53 -11.88 -0.13
C LEU A 53 -10.05 -11.97 -0.49
N VAL A 54 -9.23 -12.42 0.45
CA VAL A 54 -7.80 -12.62 0.23
C VAL A 54 -7.59 -13.83 -0.66
N THR A 55 -8.24 -14.96 -0.39
CA THR A 55 -8.02 -16.22 -1.13
C THR A 55 -8.54 -16.16 -2.58
N ASP A 56 -9.69 -15.55 -2.79
CA ASP A 56 -10.37 -15.43 -4.09
C ASP A 56 -9.94 -14.15 -4.85
N ARG A 57 -8.83 -13.51 -4.46
CA ARG A 57 -8.35 -12.30 -5.12
C ARG A 57 -7.94 -12.58 -6.57
N PRO A 58 -8.08 -11.62 -7.50
CA PRO A 58 -7.65 -11.79 -8.88
C PRO A 58 -6.16 -12.14 -9.00
N GLU A 59 -5.81 -12.87 -10.05
CA GLU A 59 -4.41 -13.18 -10.35
C GLU A 59 -3.60 -11.88 -10.51
N GLY A 60 -2.42 -11.84 -9.88
CA GLY A 60 -1.56 -10.65 -9.86
C GLY A 60 -1.93 -9.59 -8.82
N CYS A 61 -3.06 -9.74 -8.10
CA CYS A 61 -3.38 -8.93 -6.93
C CYS A 61 -2.55 -9.41 -5.73
N THR A 62 -1.76 -8.52 -5.14
CA THR A 62 -0.95 -8.87 -3.96
C THR A 62 -1.71 -8.61 -2.67
N ALA A 63 -1.31 -9.28 -1.59
CA ALA A 63 -1.88 -9.11 -0.27
C ALA A 63 -0.77 -8.93 0.78
N GLY A 64 -0.98 -7.96 1.68
CA GLY A 64 -0.06 -7.64 2.75
C GLY A 64 -0.77 -7.37 4.07
N VAL A 65 0.02 -7.33 5.16
CA VAL A 65 -0.48 -7.02 6.49
C VAL A 65 0.20 -5.81 7.10
N PHE A 66 -0.55 -5.03 7.89
CA PHE A 66 -0.07 -3.83 8.57
C PHE A 66 -0.62 -3.77 9.99
N GLY A 67 0.29 -3.80 10.97
CA GLY A 67 -0.07 -3.89 12.38
C GLY A 67 0.44 -5.19 13.03
N MET A 68 0.30 -5.27 14.35
CA MET A 68 0.78 -6.39 15.14
C MET A 68 -0.24 -7.52 15.16
N ILE A 69 -1.53 -7.18 15.25
CA ILE A 69 -2.60 -8.17 15.36
C ILE A 69 -2.74 -8.92 14.03
N SER A 70 -2.94 -8.20 12.93
CA SER A 70 -2.99 -8.73 11.56
C SER A 70 -1.79 -9.62 11.23
N ARG A 71 -0.58 -9.21 11.63
CA ARG A 71 0.64 -10.02 11.46
C ARG A 71 0.60 -11.34 12.22
N ARG A 72 0.18 -11.32 13.49
CA ARG A 72 0.05 -12.53 14.31
C ARG A 72 -0.94 -13.51 13.66
N TYR A 73 -2.05 -13.00 13.12
CA TYR A 73 -3.05 -13.83 12.47
C TYR A 73 -2.57 -14.40 11.14
N ALA A 74 -1.87 -13.63 10.31
CA ALA A 74 -1.28 -14.13 9.07
C ALA A 74 -0.30 -15.29 9.32
N ALA A 75 0.56 -15.16 10.34
CA ALA A 75 1.49 -16.21 10.73
C ALA A 75 0.80 -17.47 11.28
N GLY A 76 -0.23 -17.30 12.11
CA GLY A 76 -0.93 -18.41 12.76
C GLY A 76 -1.91 -19.18 11.88
N ASN A 77 -2.55 -18.50 10.91
CA ASN A 77 -3.65 -19.06 10.11
C ASN A 77 -3.27 -19.39 8.66
N LYS A 78 -1.98 -19.27 8.29
CA LYS A 78 -1.47 -19.47 6.93
C LYS A 78 -2.26 -18.68 5.88
N LEU A 79 -2.62 -17.43 6.20
CA LEU A 79 -3.30 -16.57 5.26
C LEU A 79 -2.41 -16.39 4.03
N PRO A 80 -2.92 -16.53 2.79
CA PRO A 80 -2.08 -16.45 1.60
C PRO A 80 -1.73 -14.99 1.31
N VAL A 81 -0.80 -14.42 2.08
CA VAL A 81 -0.28 -13.06 1.93
C VAL A 81 1.19 -13.11 1.49
N GLU A 82 1.56 -12.26 0.55
CA GLU A 82 2.93 -12.11 0.08
C GLU A 82 3.77 -11.26 1.06
N TYR A 83 3.14 -10.28 1.71
CA TYR A 83 3.85 -9.27 2.51
C TYR A 83 3.45 -9.28 3.99
N VAL A 84 4.14 -10.11 4.77
CA VAL A 84 3.97 -10.17 6.25
C VAL A 84 4.72 -9.01 6.94
N PHE A 85 5.88 -8.65 6.40
CA PHE A 85 6.69 -7.52 6.83
C PHE A 85 6.62 -6.44 5.76
N ASN A 86 6.55 -5.19 6.18
CA ASN A 86 6.45 -4.03 5.28
C ASN A 86 5.21 -4.02 4.37
N GLY A 87 4.10 -4.62 4.81
CA GLY A 87 2.90 -4.82 3.97
C GLY A 87 2.38 -3.54 3.31
N PHE A 88 2.33 -2.42 4.05
CA PHE A 88 1.92 -1.15 3.47
C PHE A 88 2.84 -0.70 2.31
N GLU A 89 4.15 -0.64 2.51
CA GLU A 89 5.06 -0.14 1.47
C GLU A 89 5.05 -1.04 0.23
N SER A 90 5.01 -2.36 0.43
CA SER A 90 4.95 -3.31 -0.69
C SER A 90 3.65 -3.19 -1.48
N CYS A 91 2.49 -3.21 -0.79
CA CYS A 91 1.18 -3.07 -1.44
C CYS A 91 1.04 -1.71 -2.16
N ALA A 92 1.49 -0.62 -1.54
CA ALA A 92 1.48 0.69 -2.17
C ALA A 92 2.42 0.74 -3.38
N SER A 93 3.61 0.15 -3.30
CA SER A 93 4.56 0.05 -4.42
C SER A 93 3.98 -0.71 -5.61
N ASP A 94 3.25 -1.80 -5.36
CA ASP A 94 2.54 -2.56 -6.39
C ASP A 94 1.44 -1.72 -7.05
N CYS A 95 0.63 -1.00 -6.26
CA CYS A 95 -0.35 -0.06 -6.79
C CYS A 95 0.27 1.06 -7.62
N LEU A 96 1.42 1.60 -7.21
CA LEU A 96 2.15 2.60 -7.98
C LEU A 96 2.61 2.07 -9.35
N LYS A 97 2.84 0.76 -9.45
CA LYS A 97 3.25 0.02 -10.66
C LYS A 97 2.06 -0.54 -11.46
N GLY A 98 0.83 -0.22 -11.08
CA GLY A 98 -0.38 -0.62 -11.82
C GLY A 98 -1.02 -1.94 -11.37
N LYS A 99 -0.58 -2.54 -10.26
CA LYS A 99 -1.17 -3.77 -9.72
C LYS A 99 -2.11 -3.49 -8.57
N ASP A 100 -3.25 -4.16 -8.52
CA ASP A 100 -4.13 -4.07 -7.36
C ASP A 100 -3.52 -4.76 -6.15
N SER A 101 -3.88 -4.29 -4.95
CA SER A 101 -3.44 -4.90 -3.71
C SER A 101 -4.53 -4.92 -2.64
N ILE A 102 -4.39 -5.86 -1.70
CA ILE A 102 -5.20 -5.95 -0.48
C ILE A 102 -4.28 -5.71 0.71
N LEU A 103 -4.64 -4.77 1.58
CA LEU A 103 -3.93 -4.52 2.83
C LEU A 103 -4.84 -4.88 4.00
N ILE A 104 -4.46 -5.91 4.75
CA ILE A 104 -5.11 -6.23 6.02
C ILE A 104 -4.45 -5.38 7.09
N CYS A 105 -5.22 -4.53 7.75
CA CYS A 105 -4.69 -3.53 8.66
C CYS A 105 -5.31 -3.71 10.05
N ASP A 106 -4.54 -3.55 11.12
CA ASP A 106 -5.12 -3.39 12.45
C ASP A 106 -6.04 -2.15 12.42
N GLU A 107 -7.23 -2.22 13.02
CA GLU A 107 -8.21 -1.12 12.93
C GLU A 107 -7.63 0.20 13.48
N ASP A 108 -6.86 0.14 14.56
CA ASP A 108 -6.18 1.30 15.16
C ASP A 108 -5.14 1.95 14.22
N CYS A 109 -4.69 1.21 13.21
CA CYS A 109 -3.74 1.69 12.21
C CYS A 109 -4.42 2.29 10.97
N LEU A 110 -5.75 2.22 10.83
CA LEU A 110 -6.47 2.64 9.62
C LEU A 110 -6.22 4.12 9.28
N ASN A 111 -6.33 5.00 10.28
CA ASN A 111 -6.04 6.43 10.13
C ASN A 111 -4.60 6.70 9.67
N LEU A 112 -3.64 5.86 10.07
CA LEU A 112 -2.26 5.99 9.65
C LEU A 112 -2.08 5.52 8.19
N VAL A 113 -2.75 4.44 7.80
CA VAL A 113 -2.76 3.95 6.41
C VAL A 113 -3.32 5.02 5.47
N GLU A 114 -4.49 5.58 5.79
CA GLU A 114 -5.10 6.66 4.99
C GLU A 114 -4.16 7.84 4.82
N LYS A 115 -3.58 8.34 5.91
CA LYS A 115 -2.61 9.45 5.88
C LYS A 115 -1.40 9.12 5.00
N LYS A 116 -0.91 7.89 5.04
CA LYS A 116 0.24 7.48 4.21
C LYS A 116 -0.13 7.40 2.73
N ILE A 117 -1.33 6.92 2.38
CA ILE A 117 -1.82 6.91 0.99
C ILE A 117 -1.99 8.34 0.49
N ASP A 118 -2.64 9.20 1.28
CA ASP A 118 -2.85 10.60 0.95
C ASP A 118 -1.54 11.36 0.80
N ALA A 119 -0.52 11.04 1.60
CA ALA A 119 0.79 11.66 1.50
C ALA A 119 1.42 11.49 0.10
N LEU A 120 1.11 10.41 -0.62
CA LEU A 120 1.65 10.15 -1.96
C LEU A 120 1.20 11.21 -3.00
N LYS A 121 0.08 11.90 -2.76
CA LYS A 121 -0.40 12.99 -3.63
C LYS A 121 0.62 14.11 -3.75
N TRP A 122 1.34 14.41 -2.67
CA TRP A 122 2.41 15.41 -2.65
C TRP A 122 3.64 14.98 -3.46
N PHE A 123 3.77 13.70 -3.75
CA PHE A 123 4.83 13.11 -4.58
C PHE A 123 4.35 12.80 -5.99
N GLY A 124 3.21 13.38 -6.41
CA GLY A 124 2.72 13.33 -7.78
C GLY A 124 1.94 12.07 -8.17
N THR A 125 1.49 11.26 -7.20
CA THR A 125 0.63 10.11 -7.49
C THR A 125 -0.58 10.05 -6.56
N ASN A 126 -1.72 9.64 -7.10
CA ASN A 126 -2.91 9.31 -6.32
C ASN A 126 -3.24 7.83 -6.53
N ILE A 127 -3.16 7.02 -5.47
CA ILE A 127 -3.60 5.63 -5.48
C ILE A 127 -5.06 5.62 -5.02
N GLN A 128 -5.94 4.99 -5.80
CA GLN A 128 -7.31 4.79 -5.35
C GLN A 128 -7.32 3.73 -4.24
N PHE A 129 -8.09 3.97 -3.18
CA PHE A 129 -8.27 2.98 -2.14
C PHE A 129 -9.73 2.91 -1.68
N THR A 130 -10.10 1.75 -1.15
CA THR A 130 -11.43 1.50 -0.59
C THR A 130 -11.29 0.69 0.69
N ILE A 131 -12.00 1.11 1.72
CA ILE A 131 -12.09 0.41 3.00
C ILE A 131 -13.31 -0.50 2.91
N LEU A 132 -13.12 -1.80 3.20
CA LEU A 132 -14.18 -2.81 3.14
C LEU A 132 -14.61 -3.26 4.53
#